data_AF-A0A1E8FFC5-F1
#
_entry.id   AF-A0A1E8FFC5-F1
#
_cell.length_a   1.000
_cell.length_b   1.000
_cell.length_c   1.000
_cell.angle_alpha   90.00
_cell.angle_beta   90.00
_cell.angle_gamma   90.00
#
_symmetry.space_group_name_H-M   'P 1'
#
loop_
_entity.id
_entity.type
_entity.pdbx_description
1 polymer ?
#
loop_
_entity_poly.entity_id
_entity_poly.type
_entity_poly.pdbx_seq_one_letter_code
_entity_poly.pdbx_strand_id
1 'polypeptide(L)'
;MSKDTPFAREEVMEEYLSSLLLDAEDPADVTARAAKLLEQATVELIPSDADEASLLVDNPTDETLVPVVEDEVAAQAVEEVVTDAVAEVVAKESVEAAITPPKVPVDSLEQRLENQFQALFFEVAGLTLAVPLITLGGIHNLGKIGPLFGKPAWFLGVMLHREEKYSVVDTALWVMPEKYDQTLADKLNYQYLIMLGDSPWGLASEKLVNTVTLNKDDVKWRQANAKRPWLAGMVKDKMCALLDVDELISMLNNGLGSKDQVL
;
A
#
# COMPACT_ATOMS: atom_id res chain seq x y z
N MET A 1 -49.24 -32.36 35.53
CA MET A 1 -48.63 -31.06 35.18
C MET A 1 -47.16 -31.17 35.53
N SER A 2 -46.19 -30.91 34.66
CA SER A 2 -46.25 -30.39 33.28
C SER A 2 -45.25 -31.14 32.39
N LYS A 3 -45.49 -31.18 31.07
CA LYS A 3 -44.54 -31.68 30.08
C LYS A 3 -44.15 -30.50 29.18
N ASP A 4 -43.00 -29.90 29.46
CA ASP A 4 -42.37 -28.96 28.53
C ASP A 4 -41.53 -29.74 27.51
N THR A 5 -41.89 -29.63 26.24
CA THR A 5 -41.30 -30.40 25.14
C THR A 5 -40.21 -29.59 24.43
N PRO A 6 -38.94 -30.03 24.43
CA PRO A 6 -37.85 -29.33 23.73
C PRO A 6 -37.82 -29.56 22.20
N PHE A 7 -38.63 -30.50 21.69
CA PHE A 7 -38.59 -30.98 20.30
C PHE A 7 -38.96 -29.94 19.22
N ALA A 8 -39.65 -28.85 19.56
CA ALA A 8 -40.11 -27.82 18.61
C ALA A 8 -38.97 -27.03 17.92
N ARG A 9 -37.70 -27.29 18.26
CA ARG A 9 -36.52 -26.69 17.60
C ARG A 9 -35.74 -27.68 16.74
N GLU A 10 -36.07 -28.96 16.80
CA GLU A 10 -35.41 -30.01 16.02
C GLU A 10 -36.02 -30.10 14.61
N GLU A 11 -37.36 -30.14 14.51
CA GLU A 11 -38.07 -30.07 13.22
C GLU A 11 -37.67 -28.83 12.38
N VAL A 12 -37.55 -27.66 13.02
CA VAL A 12 -37.11 -26.41 12.36
C VAL A 12 -35.65 -26.48 11.89
N MET A 13 -34.80 -27.21 12.62
CA MET A 13 -33.41 -27.44 12.23
C MET A 13 -33.33 -28.42 11.06
N GLU A 14 -34.15 -29.47 11.06
CA GLU A 14 -34.24 -30.45 9.98
C GLU A 14 -34.80 -29.85 8.68
N GLU A 15 -35.83 -28.99 8.75
CA GLU A 15 -36.31 -28.27 7.56
C GLU A 15 -35.24 -27.32 6.99
N TYR A 16 -34.52 -26.59 7.84
CA TYR A 16 -33.45 -25.69 7.39
C TYR A 16 -32.26 -26.47 6.78
N LEU A 17 -31.84 -27.57 7.39
CA LEU A 17 -30.80 -28.43 6.85
C LEU A 17 -31.24 -29.11 5.55
N SER A 18 -32.51 -29.53 5.45
CA SER A 18 -33.08 -30.08 4.22
C SER A 18 -33.12 -29.04 3.10
N SER A 19 -33.45 -27.78 3.41
CA SER A 19 -33.43 -26.67 2.46
C SER A 19 -32.03 -26.24 2.03
N LEU A 20 -30.98 -26.57 2.79
CA LEU A 20 -29.58 -26.35 2.42
C LEU A 20 -28.97 -27.55 1.67
N LEU A 21 -29.52 -28.75 1.86
CA LEU A 21 -29.08 -29.98 1.21
C LEU A 21 -29.78 -30.23 -0.13
N LEU A 22 -30.92 -29.58 -0.36
CA LEU A 22 -31.57 -29.52 -1.67
C LEU A 22 -30.79 -28.55 -2.56
N ASP A 23 -29.95 -29.13 -3.42
CA ASP A 23 -29.21 -28.40 -4.46
C ASP A 23 -30.19 -27.60 -5.33
N ALA A 24 -29.77 -26.45 -5.86
CA ALA A 24 -30.66 -25.55 -6.60
C ALA A 24 -30.89 -26.09 -8.03
N GLU A 25 -31.73 -27.11 -8.15
CA GLU A 25 -31.85 -27.99 -9.33
C GLU A 25 -32.29 -27.30 -10.65
N ASP A 26 -32.72 -26.03 -10.66
CA ASP A 26 -32.91 -25.30 -11.92
C ASP A 26 -32.68 -23.76 -11.82
N PRO A 27 -31.74 -23.17 -12.59
CA PRO A 27 -31.59 -21.71 -12.69
C PRO A 27 -32.82 -20.98 -13.29
N ALA A 28 -33.72 -21.69 -13.96
CA ALA A 28 -34.98 -21.14 -14.48
C ALA A 28 -35.97 -20.75 -13.37
N ASP A 29 -36.05 -21.50 -12.26
CA ASP A 29 -37.01 -21.20 -11.19
C ASP A 29 -36.56 -19.98 -10.36
N VAL A 30 -35.23 -19.87 -10.12
CA VAL A 30 -34.63 -18.70 -9.45
C VAL A 30 -34.82 -17.42 -10.27
N THR A 31 -34.63 -17.48 -11.59
CA THR A 31 -34.85 -16.33 -12.48
C THR A 31 -36.34 -15.97 -12.62
N ALA A 32 -37.25 -16.95 -12.63
CA ALA A 32 -38.69 -16.69 -12.60
C ALA A 32 -39.15 -16.00 -11.31
N ARG A 33 -38.63 -16.41 -10.14
CA ARG A 33 -38.91 -15.74 -8.86
C ARG A 33 -38.34 -14.32 -8.81
N ALA A 34 -37.12 -14.12 -9.33
CA ALA A 34 -36.50 -12.79 -9.40
C ALA A 34 -37.28 -11.84 -10.33
N ALA A 35 -37.70 -12.30 -11.50
CA ALA A 35 -38.52 -11.52 -12.43
C ALA A 35 -39.86 -11.09 -11.81
N LYS A 36 -40.54 -12.00 -11.11
CA LYS A 36 -41.83 -11.72 -10.46
C LYS A 36 -41.73 -10.66 -9.35
N LEU A 37 -40.62 -10.64 -8.60
CA LEU A 37 -40.36 -9.61 -7.59
C LEU A 37 -40.04 -8.25 -8.23
N LEU A 38 -39.31 -8.23 -9.34
CA LEU A 38 -39.00 -7.00 -10.08
C LEU A 38 -40.26 -6.33 -10.67
N GLU A 39 -41.17 -7.15 -11.20
CA GLU A 39 -42.45 -6.70 -11.75
C GLU A 39 -43.34 -6.07 -10.66
N GLN A 40 -43.39 -6.69 -9.47
CA GLN A 40 -44.12 -6.13 -8.31
C GLN A 40 -43.54 -4.79 -7.85
N ALA A 41 -42.21 -4.67 -7.75
CA ALA A 41 -41.56 -3.42 -7.37
C ALA A 41 -41.74 -2.28 -8.40
N THR A 42 -41.94 -2.63 -9.68
CA THR A 42 -42.14 -1.64 -10.75
C THR A 42 -43.54 -1.01 -10.70
N VAL A 43 -44.54 -1.72 -10.17
CA VAL A 43 -45.92 -1.23 -10.06
C VAL A 43 -46.11 -0.23 -8.91
N GLU A 44 -45.28 -0.27 -7.86
CA GLU A 44 -45.38 0.65 -6.71
C GLU A 44 -44.69 2.02 -6.91
N LEU A 45 -43.93 2.23 -7.99
CA LEU A 45 -43.08 3.41 -8.18
C LEU A 45 -43.58 4.45 -9.20
N ILE A 46 -44.89 4.51 -9.47
CA ILE A 46 -45.49 5.56 -10.31
C ILE A 46 -46.46 6.46 -9.51
N PRO A 47 -45.96 7.38 -8.67
CA PRO A 47 -46.61 8.66 -8.49
C PRO A 47 -46.45 9.47 -9.79
N SER A 48 -47.58 9.86 -10.38
CA SER A 48 -47.63 11.07 -11.20
C SER A 48 -47.09 12.23 -10.36
N ASP A 49 -46.16 13.01 -10.88
CA ASP A 49 -46.49 14.38 -11.31
C ASP A 49 -45.33 14.98 -12.11
N ALA A 50 -45.69 15.80 -13.09
CA ALA A 50 -44.76 16.61 -13.87
C ALA A 50 -44.62 18.00 -13.24
N ASP A 51 -43.44 18.60 -13.31
CA ASP A 51 -43.33 20.02 -13.71
C ASP A 51 -41.90 20.39 -14.14
N GLU A 52 -41.80 21.45 -14.96
CA GLU A 52 -40.57 21.89 -15.62
C GLU A 52 -39.82 23.01 -14.85
N ALA A 53 -38.56 23.25 -15.26
CA ALA A 53 -37.92 24.58 -15.28
C ALA A 53 -37.64 25.31 -13.93
N SER A 54 -36.84 26.38 -13.85
CA SER A 54 -35.59 26.81 -14.54
C SER A 54 -35.06 28.08 -13.82
N LEU A 55 -33.80 28.49 -14.11
CA LEU A 55 -33.14 29.77 -13.73
C LEU A 55 -32.85 29.96 -12.22
N LEU A 56 -31.63 30.23 -11.73
CA LEU A 56 -30.56 31.19 -12.08
C LEU A 56 -30.75 32.64 -11.56
N VAL A 57 -29.67 33.14 -10.95
CA VAL A 57 -29.34 34.56 -10.60
C VAL A 57 -30.08 35.16 -9.38
N ASP A 58 -29.33 35.51 -8.31
CA ASP A 58 -29.05 36.93 -8.01
C ASP A 58 -27.84 37.12 -7.07
N ASN A 59 -27.11 38.23 -7.25
CA ASN A 59 -25.92 38.63 -6.48
C ASN A 59 -25.75 40.15 -6.61
N PRO A 60 -25.84 40.94 -5.52
CA PRO A 60 -25.65 42.38 -5.58
C PRO A 60 -24.18 42.80 -5.32
N THR A 61 -23.57 43.36 -6.36
CA THR A 61 -22.60 44.49 -6.32
C THR A 61 -23.33 45.74 -5.74
N ASP A 62 -22.76 46.86 -5.26
CA ASP A 62 -21.48 47.57 -5.50
C ASP A 62 -21.20 48.58 -4.35
N GLU A 63 -20.22 49.46 -4.56
CA GLU A 63 -19.91 50.75 -3.90
C GLU A 63 -19.04 50.82 -2.61
N THR A 64 -18.12 51.78 -2.43
CA THR A 64 -17.13 52.44 -3.33
C THR A 64 -16.23 53.44 -2.53
N LEU A 65 -14.90 53.31 -2.65
CA LEU A 65 -13.82 54.33 -2.51
C LEU A 65 -13.59 55.19 -1.22
N VAL A 66 -12.50 54.89 -0.47
CA VAL A 66 -11.22 55.65 -0.15
C VAL A 66 -11.14 57.21 -0.09
N PRO A 67 -10.04 57.91 0.35
CA PRO A 67 -8.90 57.65 1.30
C PRO A 67 -8.45 58.88 2.20
N VAL A 68 -7.25 58.80 2.83
CA VAL A 68 -6.33 59.85 3.41
C VAL A 68 -6.84 60.67 4.64
N VAL A 69 -6.09 61.21 5.62
CA VAL A 69 -4.67 61.66 5.91
C VAL A 69 -4.44 61.54 7.46
N GLU A 70 -3.29 61.75 8.13
CA GLU A 70 -1.81 61.75 7.96
C GLU A 70 -1.20 62.33 9.30
N ASP A 71 0.11 62.66 9.38
CA ASP A 71 0.92 63.25 10.49
C ASP A 71 1.36 62.32 11.68
N GLU A 72 2.65 61.97 11.84
CA GLU A 72 3.87 62.72 12.33
C GLU A 72 4.07 62.56 13.87
N VAL A 73 5.25 62.47 14.53
CA VAL A 73 6.72 62.31 14.27
C VAL A 73 7.34 61.59 15.50
N ALA A 74 8.61 61.16 15.64
CA ALA A 74 9.90 61.31 14.94
C ALA A 74 10.64 59.94 14.90
N ALA A 75 11.75 59.64 14.20
CA ALA A 75 12.96 60.33 13.71
C ALA A 75 14.10 60.57 14.73
N GLN A 76 15.14 59.71 14.68
CA GLN A 76 16.55 60.14 14.56
C GLN A 76 17.46 58.97 14.12
N ALA A 77 18.36 59.26 13.18
CA ALA A 77 19.42 58.38 12.70
C ALA A 77 20.75 59.14 12.72
N VAL A 78 21.86 58.44 12.92
CA VAL A 78 23.19 58.96 12.58
C VAL A 78 24.05 57.79 12.08
N GLU A 79 24.59 57.91 10.87
CA GLU A 79 25.66 57.06 10.36
C GLU A 79 27.01 57.60 10.83
N GLU A 80 28.00 56.74 11.08
CA GLU A 80 29.37 57.02 10.64
C GLU A 80 30.13 55.71 10.34
N VAL A 81 31.21 55.83 9.58
CA VAL A 81 31.86 54.76 8.80
C VAL A 81 33.30 54.53 9.31
N VAL A 82 34.03 53.59 8.68
CA VAL A 82 35.50 53.58 8.49
C VAL A 82 36.35 52.58 9.33
N THR A 83 36.62 51.43 8.70
CA THR A 83 37.87 50.61 8.66
C THR A 83 38.39 49.74 9.81
N ASP A 84 39.02 48.63 9.35
CA ASP A 84 40.16 47.88 9.88
C ASP A 84 40.13 47.23 11.28
N ALA A 85 40.15 45.89 11.30
CA ALA A 85 41.41 45.15 11.46
C ALA A 85 41.22 43.65 11.20
N VAL A 86 42.13 43.04 10.43
CA VAL A 86 42.24 41.57 10.28
C VAL A 86 42.96 41.00 11.51
N ALA A 87 42.37 39.98 12.14
CA ALA A 87 43.05 39.16 13.15
C ALA A 87 42.74 37.67 12.95
N GLU A 88 43.72 36.97 12.39
CA GLU A 88 43.74 35.54 12.13
C GLU A 88 43.96 34.74 13.44
N VAL A 89 43.11 33.74 13.74
CA VAL A 89 43.34 32.83 14.87
C VAL A 89 43.11 31.36 14.49
N VAL A 90 44.19 30.79 13.97
CA VAL A 90 44.63 29.38 13.95
C VAL A 90 43.72 28.34 14.65
N ALA A 91 43.27 27.39 13.84
CA ALA A 91 42.99 25.97 14.08
C ALA A 91 42.96 25.43 15.53
N LYS A 92 41.84 24.76 15.86
CA LYS A 92 41.85 23.48 16.61
C LYS A 92 41.02 22.44 15.89
N GLU A 93 41.73 21.57 15.18
CA GLU A 93 41.21 20.33 14.61
C GLU A 93 40.85 19.36 15.74
N SER A 94 39.55 19.20 16.00
CA SER A 94 39.03 18.13 16.86
C SER A 94 38.53 17.01 15.97
N VAL A 95 39.38 16.01 15.72
CA VAL A 95 38.97 14.77 15.05
C VAL A 95 38.10 13.99 16.01
N GLU A 96 36.79 14.21 15.95
CA GLU A 96 35.81 13.37 16.61
C GLU A 96 35.81 12.01 15.89
N ALA A 97 36.48 11.04 16.49
CA ALA A 97 36.61 9.69 15.96
C ALA A 97 35.23 9.02 15.96
N ALA A 98 34.52 9.13 14.82
CA ALA A 98 33.27 8.44 14.59
C ALA A 98 33.49 6.94 14.72
N ILE A 99 33.04 6.37 15.84
CA ILE A 99 32.99 4.92 16.06
C ILE A 99 31.82 4.39 15.22
N THR A 100 32.04 4.25 13.91
CA THR A 100 31.13 3.47 13.07
C THR A 100 31.11 2.04 13.60
N PRO A 101 29.94 1.52 14.02
CA PRO A 101 29.85 0.10 14.35
C PRO A 101 30.21 -0.70 13.10
N PRO A 102 30.91 -1.84 13.21
CA PRO A 102 31.21 -2.66 12.06
C PRO A 102 29.88 -3.13 11.44
N LYS A 103 29.54 -2.60 10.27
CA LYS A 103 28.45 -3.06 9.40
C LYS A 103 28.84 -4.49 8.98
N VAL A 104 28.43 -5.46 9.79
CA VAL A 104 28.66 -6.89 9.52
C VAL A 104 28.12 -7.14 8.11
N PRO A 105 28.93 -7.66 7.16
CA PRO A 105 28.43 -7.90 5.82
C PRO A 105 27.25 -8.87 5.92
N VAL A 106 26.06 -8.40 5.56
CA VAL A 106 24.92 -9.29 5.37
C VAL A 106 25.28 -10.10 4.13
N ASP A 107 25.45 -11.42 4.28
CA ASP A 107 25.73 -12.30 3.14
C ASP A 107 24.67 -12.07 2.07
N SER A 108 25.11 -11.83 0.83
CA SER A 108 24.20 -11.52 -0.28
C SER A 108 23.18 -12.65 -0.45
N LEU A 109 21.95 -12.34 -0.88
CA LEU A 109 20.90 -13.34 -1.12
C LEU A 109 21.41 -14.53 -1.96
N GLU A 110 22.27 -14.25 -2.94
CA GLU A 110 23.04 -15.22 -3.75
C GLU A 110 23.76 -16.30 -2.95
N GLN A 111 24.37 -15.96 -1.82
CA GLN A 111 25.17 -16.85 -1.00
C GLN A 111 24.28 -17.69 -0.07
N ARG A 112 23.20 -17.11 0.42
CA ARG A 112 22.21 -17.74 1.31
C ARG A 112 21.29 -18.74 0.61
N LEU A 113 21.01 -18.53 -0.68
CA LEU A 113 20.21 -19.46 -1.48
C LEU A 113 20.97 -20.77 -1.74
N GLU A 114 20.23 -21.85 -1.92
CA GLU A 114 20.77 -23.11 -2.47
C GLU A 114 20.89 -23.04 -4.00
N ASN A 115 21.64 -23.97 -4.62
CA ASN A 115 21.82 -23.98 -6.08
C ASN A 115 20.50 -24.11 -6.84
N GLN A 116 19.56 -24.86 -6.28
CA GLN A 116 18.14 -24.88 -6.66
C GLN A 116 17.33 -24.35 -5.48
N PHE A 117 16.41 -23.42 -5.74
CA PHE A 117 15.54 -22.86 -4.72
C PHE A 117 14.13 -22.64 -5.27
N GLN A 118 13.13 -22.61 -4.41
CA GLN A 118 11.77 -22.27 -4.81
C GLN A 118 11.53 -20.77 -4.67
N ALA A 119 10.88 -20.17 -5.68
CA ALA A 119 10.42 -18.79 -5.63
C ALA A 119 8.92 -18.71 -5.92
N LEU A 120 8.22 -17.87 -5.15
CA LEU A 120 6.83 -17.51 -5.34
C LEU A 120 6.75 -16.37 -6.36
N PHE A 121 5.99 -16.57 -7.41
CA PHE A 121 5.68 -15.56 -8.42
C PHE A 121 4.33 -14.91 -8.10
N PHE A 122 4.29 -13.58 -8.13
CA PHE A 122 3.09 -12.80 -7.91
C PHE A 122 3.05 -11.59 -8.85
N GLU A 123 1.86 -11.03 -9.05
CA GLU A 123 1.59 -9.97 -10.01
C GLU A 123 1.05 -8.72 -9.31
N VAL A 124 1.59 -7.56 -9.70
CA VAL A 124 1.16 -6.23 -9.23
C VAL A 124 1.27 -5.23 -10.38
N ALA A 125 0.21 -4.48 -10.68
CA ALA A 125 0.16 -3.49 -11.76
C ALA A 125 0.57 -4.06 -13.14
N GLY A 126 0.29 -5.34 -13.40
CA GLY A 126 0.72 -6.06 -14.60
C GLY A 126 2.22 -6.38 -14.67
N LEU A 127 2.96 -6.25 -13.55
CA LEU A 127 4.35 -6.67 -13.42
C LEU A 127 4.45 -7.94 -12.55
N THR A 128 5.15 -8.95 -13.06
CA THR A 128 5.49 -10.16 -12.30
C THR A 128 6.76 -9.96 -11.47
N LEU A 129 6.68 -10.32 -10.19
CA LEU A 129 7.76 -10.30 -9.21
C LEU A 129 7.96 -11.71 -8.64
N ALA A 130 9.18 -12.01 -8.18
CA ALA A 130 9.53 -13.27 -7.55
C ALA A 130 10.17 -13.04 -6.17
N VAL A 131 9.74 -13.81 -5.17
CA VAL A 131 10.32 -13.85 -3.81
C VAL A 131 10.74 -15.28 -3.49
N PRO A 132 11.99 -15.54 -3.05
CA PRO A 132 12.39 -16.86 -2.58
C PRO A 132 11.55 -17.33 -1.38
N LEU A 133 11.17 -18.61 -1.35
CA LEU A 133 10.40 -19.16 -0.24
C LEU A 133 11.19 -19.16 1.09
N ILE A 134 12.52 -19.17 1.05
CA ILE A 134 13.38 -19.09 2.24
C ILE A 134 13.32 -17.73 2.97
N THR A 135 12.81 -16.69 2.31
CA THR A 135 12.63 -15.34 2.89
C THR A 135 11.16 -14.90 2.90
N LEU A 136 10.24 -15.83 2.64
CA LEU A 136 8.81 -15.61 2.69
C LEU A 136 8.28 -15.96 4.09
N GLY A 137 7.80 -14.97 4.84
CA GLY A 137 7.21 -15.20 6.17
C GLY A 137 5.84 -15.88 6.12
N GLY A 138 5.09 -15.65 5.05
CA GLY A 138 3.73 -16.14 4.86
C GLY A 138 2.95 -15.32 3.84
N ILE A 139 1.70 -15.71 3.60
CA ILE A 139 0.77 -14.98 2.75
C ILE A 139 -0.58 -14.94 3.44
N HIS A 140 -1.15 -13.73 3.54
CA HIS A 140 -2.50 -13.51 4.06
C HIS A 140 -3.37 -12.89 2.98
N ASN A 141 -4.69 -13.04 3.10
CA ASN A 141 -5.61 -12.22 2.32
C ASN A 141 -5.59 -10.79 2.88
N LEU A 142 -5.62 -9.79 2.01
CA LEU A 142 -5.65 -8.40 2.43
C LEU A 142 -6.98 -8.08 3.13
N GLY A 143 -6.88 -7.45 4.29
CA GLY A 143 -8.03 -7.07 5.12
C GLY A 143 -8.20 -5.56 5.21
N LYS A 144 -8.90 -5.11 6.25
CA LYS A 144 -9.06 -3.67 6.52
C LYS A 144 -7.72 -3.05 6.92
N ILE A 145 -7.22 -2.14 6.09
CA ILE A 145 -6.03 -1.34 6.35
C ILE A 145 -6.45 -0.04 7.07
N GLY A 146 -5.71 0.33 8.12
CA GLY A 146 -5.74 1.67 8.70
C GLY A 146 -4.65 2.54 8.09
N PRO A 147 -4.96 3.50 7.19
CA PRO A 147 -3.95 4.41 6.64
C PRO A 147 -3.37 5.30 7.74
N LEU A 148 -2.09 5.66 7.62
CA LEU A 148 -1.39 6.46 8.61
C LEU A 148 -0.81 7.73 7.97
N PHE A 149 -1.33 8.88 8.37
CA PHE A 149 -0.90 10.19 7.89
C PHE A 149 0.55 10.50 8.31
N GLY A 150 1.29 11.22 7.47
CA GLY A 150 2.70 11.57 7.73
C GLY A 150 3.70 10.44 7.43
N LYS A 151 3.26 9.32 6.85
CA LYS A 151 4.15 8.29 6.27
C LYS A 151 4.41 8.57 4.77
N PRO A 152 5.48 8.01 4.18
CA PRO A 152 5.73 8.09 2.74
C PRO A 152 4.61 7.47 1.91
N ALA A 153 4.44 7.91 0.66
CA ALA A 153 3.34 7.46 -0.21
C ALA A 153 3.32 5.94 -0.50
N TRP A 154 4.46 5.25 -0.39
CA TRP A 154 4.53 3.78 -0.52
C TRP A 154 3.95 3.04 0.69
N PHE A 155 3.65 3.72 1.80
CA PHE A 155 3.07 3.12 3.00
C PHE A 155 1.54 3.17 2.92
N LEU A 156 0.91 2.04 2.62
CA LEU A 156 -0.53 1.96 2.44
C LEU A 156 -1.28 2.03 3.79
N GLY A 157 -0.68 1.50 4.86
CA GLY A 157 -1.21 1.60 6.22
C GLY A 157 -0.80 0.44 7.12
N VAL A 158 -1.50 0.24 8.23
CA VAL A 158 -1.35 -0.92 9.11
C VAL A 158 -2.59 -1.80 9.05
N MET A 159 -2.40 -3.08 8.81
CA MET A 159 -3.43 -4.12 8.90
C MET A 159 -3.30 -4.85 10.24
N LEU A 160 -4.43 -5.15 10.89
CA LEU A 160 -4.46 -6.03 12.07
C LEU A 160 -4.99 -7.41 11.65
N HIS A 161 -4.25 -8.47 11.96
CA HIS A 161 -4.65 -9.85 11.68
C HIS A 161 -4.30 -10.74 12.88
N ARG A 162 -5.30 -11.44 13.45
CA ARG A 162 -5.10 -12.36 14.59
C ARG A 162 -4.25 -11.75 15.73
N GLU A 163 -4.58 -10.52 16.10
CA GLU A 163 -3.90 -9.71 17.14
C GLU A 163 -2.48 -9.19 16.76
N GLU A 164 -1.90 -9.66 15.65
CA GLU A 164 -0.65 -9.13 15.09
C GLU A 164 -0.89 -7.92 14.17
N LYS A 165 0.08 -7.00 14.15
CA LYS A 165 0.05 -5.77 13.33
C LYS A 165 1.05 -5.87 12.20
N TYR A 166 0.57 -5.82 10.96
CA TYR A 166 1.40 -5.83 9.77
C TYR A 166 1.38 -4.45 9.09
N SER A 167 2.55 -3.91 8.80
CA SER A 167 2.76 -2.69 8.02
C SER A 167 2.66 -3.04 6.53
N VAL A 168 1.63 -2.48 5.87
CA VAL A 168 1.32 -2.77 4.46
C VAL A 168 2.00 -1.75 3.56
N VAL A 169 2.76 -2.25 2.60
CA VAL A 169 3.47 -1.46 1.58
C VAL A 169 2.75 -1.59 0.24
N ASP A 170 2.56 -0.47 -0.44
CA ASP A 170 2.11 -0.42 -1.83
C ASP A 170 3.25 -0.86 -2.74
N THR A 171 3.16 -2.09 -3.27
CA THR A 171 4.21 -2.69 -4.09
C THR A 171 4.27 -2.06 -5.49
N ALA A 172 3.16 -1.52 -6.02
CA ALA A 172 3.13 -0.88 -7.33
C ALA A 172 3.94 0.42 -7.31
N LEU A 173 3.68 1.26 -6.31
CA LEU A 173 4.39 2.51 -6.05
C LEU A 173 5.84 2.24 -5.65
N TRP A 174 6.11 1.18 -4.87
CA TRP A 174 7.48 0.77 -4.57
C TRP A 174 8.25 0.44 -5.85
N VAL A 175 7.76 -0.46 -6.70
CA VAL A 175 8.54 -0.93 -7.85
C VAL A 175 8.56 0.10 -8.99
N MET A 176 7.43 0.72 -9.31
CA MET A 176 7.25 1.67 -10.42
C MET A 176 6.61 3.00 -9.99
N PRO A 177 7.28 3.81 -9.13
CA PRO A 177 6.74 5.10 -8.67
C PRO A 177 6.51 6.10 -9.81
N GLU A 178 7.20 5.95 -10.94
CA GLU A 178 7.09 6.82 -12.12
C GLU A 178 5.91 6.51 -13.04
N LYS A 179 5.23 5.38 -12.83
CA LYS A 179 4.03 4.96 -13.58
C LYS A 179 2.78 4.90 -12.69
N TYR A 180 2.88 5.40 -11.46
CA TYR A 180 1.79 5.39 -10.51
C TYR A 180 0.87 6.59 -10.75
N ASP A 181 -0.03 6.43 -11.73
CA ASP A 181 -1.11 7.38 -12.01
C ASP A 181 -2.34 7.09 -11.13
N GLN A 182 -3.17 8.11 -10.89
CA GLN A 182 -4.43 7.94 -10.12
C GLN A 182 -5.32 6.84 -10.73
N THR A 183 -5.43 6.80 -12.06
CA THR A 183 -6.16 5.77 -12.82
C THR A 183 -5.58 4.36 -12.68
N LEU A 184 -4.29 4.23 -12.31
CA LEU A 184 -3.70 2.93 -11.96
C LEU A 184 -4.06 2.56 -10.52
N ALA A 185 -3.98 3.51 -9.58
CA ALA A 185 -4.42 3.31 -8.20
C ALA A 185 -5.90 2.88 -8.11
N ASP A 186 -6.77 3.47 -8.92
CA ASP A 186 -8.20 3.11 -8.97
C ASP A 186 -8.47 1.72 -9.59
N LYS A 187 -7.50 1.16 -10.33
CA LYS A 187 -7.58 -0.18 -10.94
C LYS A 187 -6.89 -1.27 -10.12
N LEU A 188 -5.93 -0.88 -9.28
CA LEU A 188 -5.14 -1.77 -8.44
C LEU A 188 -6.04 -2.44 -7.40
N ASN A 189 -6.29 -3.74 -7.57
CA ASN A 189 -7.11 -4.52 -6.64
C ASN A 189 -6.23 -5.45 -5.81
N TYR A 190 -5.64 -4.92 -4.75
CA TYR A 190 -4.83 -5.71 -3.83
C TYR A 190 -5.68 -6.72 -3.05
N GLN A 191 -5.42 -8.01 -3.27
CA GLN A 191 -6.15 -9.12 -2.63
C GLN A 191 -5.30 -9.89 -1.61
N TYR A 192 -3.97 -9.79 -1.72
CA TYR A 192 -3.02 -10.56 -0.92
C TYR A 192 -1.99 -9.65 -0.24
N LEU A 193 -1.54 -10.08 0.93
CA LEU A 193 -0.44 -9.49 1.69
C LEU A 193 0.67 -10.55 1.83
N ILE A 194 1.82 -10.29 1.22
CA ILE A 194 2.98 -11.19 1.20
C ILE A 194 3.96 -10.74 2.29
N MET A 195 4.13 -11.55 3.34
CA MET A 195 4.98 -11.21 4.49
C MET A 195 6.46 -11.40 4.18
N LEU A 196 7.27 -10.42 4.57
CA LEU A 196 8.71 -10.37 4.32
C LEU A 196 9.47 -10.94 5.52
N GLY A 197 9.96 -12.18 5.41
CA GLY A 197 10.61 -12.92 6.49
C GLY A 197 9.83 -12.87 7.81
N ASP A 198 10.56 -12.83 8.93
CA ASP A 198 9.98 -12.67 10.28
C ASP A 198 9.64 -11.20 10.63
N SER A 199 9.57 -10.31 9.65
CA SER A 199 9.32 -8.89 9.88
C SER A 199 7.82 -8.55 9.84
N PRO A 200 7.38 -7.46 10.50
CA PRO A 200 6.01 -6.99 10.42
C PRO A 200 5.67 -6.36 9.06
N TRP A 201 6.55 -6.40 8.05
CA TRP A 201 6.32 -5.81 6.74
C TRP A 201 5.64 -6.79 5.79
N GLY A 202 4.59 -6.32 5.12
CA GLY A 202 3.89 -7.06 4.07
C GLY A 202 3.76 -6.25 2.78
N LEU A 203 4.03 -6.91 1.65
CA LEU A 203 3.83 -6.38 0.31
C LEU A 203 2.40 -6.63 -0.16
N ALA A 204 1.68 -5.57 -0.53
CA ALA A 204 0.35 -5.70 -1.15
C ALA A 204 0.48 -6.25 -2.58
N SER A 205 -0.33 -7.25 -2.92
CA SER A 205 -0.31 -7.92 -4.22
C SER A 205 -1.72 -8.19 -4.73
N GLU A 206 -1.92 -8.09 -6.05
CA GLU A 206 -3.22 -8.34 -6.69
C GLU A 206 -3.48 -9.83 -6.88
N LYS A 207 -2.43 -10.59 -7.22
CA LYS A 207 -2.56 -12.00 -7.61
C LYS A 207 -1.31 -12.82 -7.33
N LEU A 208 -1.51 -14.02 -6.78
CA LEU A 208 -0.49 -15.06 -6.69
C LEU A 208 -0.51 -15.88 -8.00
N VAL A 209 0.65 -16.12 -8.61
CA VAL A 209 0.76 -16.82 -9.89
C VAL A 209 1.04 -18.30 -9.66
N ASN A 210 2.25 -18.65 -9.24
CA ASN A 210 2.66 -20.00 -8.88
C ASN A 210 4.01 -19.99 -8.13
N THR A 211 4.37 -21.12 -7.53
CA THR A 211 5.73 -21.38 -7.03
C THR A 211 6.50 -22.19 -8.08
N VAL A 212 7.73 -21.78 -8.40
CA VAL A 212 8.60 -22.48 -9.36
C VAL A 212 9.98 -22.70 -8.74
N THR A 213 10.58 -23.86 -9.00
CA THR A 213 11.99 -24.14 -8.66
C THR A 213 12.89 -23.50 -9.72
N LEU A 214 13.81 -22.65 -9.29
CA LEU A 214 14.80 -21.95 -10.12
C LEU A 214 16.21 -22.41 -9.73
N ASN A 215 17.14 -22.42 -10.69
CA ASN A 215 18.56 -22.50 -10.37
C ASN A 215 19.15 -21.09 -10.16
N LYS A 216 20.25 -20.97 -9.41
CA LYS A 216 21.04 -19.72 -9.36
C LYS A 216 21.48 -19.27 -10.74
N ASP A 217 21.80 -20.20 -11.63
CA ASP A 217 22.21 -19.91 -13.02
C ASP A 217 21.05 -19.36 -13.88
N ASP A 218 19.80 -19.56 -13.50
CA ASP A 218 18.63 -19.02 -14.20
C ASP A 218 18.37 -17.54 -13.86
N VAL A 219 19.07 -17.01 -12.86
CA VAL A 219 18.98 -15.62 -12.41
C VAL A 219 20.16 -14.82 -12.95
N LYS A 220 19.87 -13.67 -13.55
CA LYS A 220 20.86 -12.63 -13.82
C LYS A 220 20.98 -11.72 -12.59
N TRP A 221 21.91 -12.06 -11.72
CA TRP A 221 22.24 -11.34 -10.50
C TRP A 221 22.77 -9.92 -10.75
N ARG A 222 22.63 -9.06 -9.74
CA ARG A 222 23.07 -7.66 -9.77
C ARG A 222 24.06 -7.41 -8.65
N GLN A 223 25.06 -6.57 -8.91
CA GLN A 223 26.01 -6.16 -7.86
C GLN A 223 25.31 -5.33 -6.78
N ALA A 224 25.69 -5.55 -5.52
CA ALA A 224 25.08 -4.92 -4.34
C ALA A 224 25.03 -3.38 -4.38
N ASN A 225 25.98 -2.71 -5.05
CA ASN A 225 25.98 -1.25 -5.24
C ASN A 225 25.06 -0.81 -6.42
N ALA A 226 23.86 -1.37 -6.48
CA ALA A 226 22.86 -1.06 -7.48
C ALA A 226 21.97 0.11 -7.06
N LYS A 227 21.47 0.90 -8.02
CA LYS A 227 20.44 1.96 -7.82
C LYS A 227 19.12 1.51 -7.14
N ARG A 228 18.96 0.22 -6.86
CA ARG A 228 17.79 -0.44 -6.27
C ARG A 228 18.33 -1.68 -5.53
N PRO A 229 18.75 -1.58 -4.26
CA PRO A 229 19.39 -2.69 -3.54
C PRO A 229 18.43 -3.84 -3.24
N TRP A 230 17.14 -3.55 -3.03
CA TRP A 230 16.05 -4.53 -2.92
C TRP A 230 15.88 -5.46 -4.15
N LEU A 231 16.56 -5.22 -5.28
CA LEU A 231 16.44 -6.02 -6.50
C LEU A 231 17.69 -6.89 -6.71
N ALA A 232 17.67 -8.11 -6.18
CA ALA A 232 18.75 -9.09 -6.26
C ALA A 232 19.09 -9.47 -7.72
N GLY A 233 18.08 -9.64 -8.57
CA GLY A 233 18.31 -10.15 -9.93
C GLY A 233 17.09 -10.12 -10.84
N MET A 234 17.28 -10.68 -12.04
CA MET A 234 16.22 -10.90 -13.03
C MET A 234 16.20 -12.37 -13.45
N VAL A 235 15.06 -13.02 -13.33
CA VAL A 235 14.89 -14.43 -13.73
C VAL A 235 14.75 -14.51 -15.25
N LYS A 236 15.57 -15.33 -15.91
CA LYS A 236 15.65 -15.39 -17.38
C LYS A 236 14.38 -15.93 -18.05
N ASP A 237 13.79 -16.99 -17.51
CA ASP A 237 12.63 -17.69 -18.11
C ASP A 237 11.36 -16.80 -18.18
N LYS A 238 11.03 -16.14 -17.06
CA LYS A 238 9.81 -15.31 -16.93
C LYS A 238 10.04 -13.81 -17.09
N MET A 239 11.30 -13.38 -17.28
CA MET A 239 11.71 -11.96 -17.30
C MET A 239 11.26 -11.16 -16.06
N CYS A 240 11.03 -11.83 -14.93
CA CYS A 240 10.57 -11.19 -13.71
C CYS A 240 11.75 -10.68 -12.85
N ALA A 241 11.45 -9.74 -11.96
CA ALA A 241 12.39 -9.24 -10.95
C ALA A 241 12.40 -10.16 -9.71
N LEU A 242 13.59 -10.57 -9.27
CA LEU A 242 13.80 -11.32 -8.03
C LEU A 242 14.13 -10.35 -6.90
N LEU A 243 13.29 -10.34 -5.85
CA LEU A 243 13.43 -9.44 -4.71
C LEU A 243 14.48 -9.96 -3.71
N ASP A 244 15.34 -9.05 -3.25
CA ASP A 244 16.13 -9.20 -2.03
C ASP A 244 15.26 -8.73 -0.85
N VAL A 245 14.83 -9.68 -0.02
CA VAL A 245 13.90 -9.41 1.07
C VAL A 245 14.61 -8.76 2.25
N ASP A 246 15.85 -9.14 2.53
CA ASP A 246 16.61 -8.61 3.66
C ASP A 246 16.99 -7.14 3.45
N GLU A 247 17.47 -6.80 2.24
CA GLU A 247 17.70 -5.40 1.84
C GLU A 247 16.39 -4.61 1.81
N LEU A 248 15.29 -5.19 1.32
CA LEU A 248 13.98 -4.54 1.31
C LEU A 248 13.48 -4.21 2.72
N ILE A 249 13.59 -5.13 3.67
CA ILE A 249 13.25 -4.90 5.09
C ILE A 249 14.15 -3.80 5.68
N SER A 250 15.45 -3.82 5.37
CA SER A 250 16.40 -2.78 5.81
C SER A 250 15.98 -1.39 5.30
N MET A 251 15.62 -1.26 4.02
CA MET A 251 15.13 0.00 3.45
C MET A 251 13.83 0.49 4.12
N LEU A 252 12.85 -0.41 4.30
CA LEU A 252 11.55 -0.09 4.89
C LEU A 252 11.69 0.34 6.36
N ASN A 253 12.55 -0.32 7.14
CA ASN A 253 12.87 0.07 8.52
C ASN A 253 13.50 1.46 8.60
N ASN A 254 14.36 1.83 7.65
CA ASN A 254 14.96 3.15 7.55
C ASN A 254 14.03 4.21 6.94
N GLY A 255 12.81 3.84 6.51
CA GLY A 255 11.85 4.74 5.86
C GLY A 255 12.26 5.20 4.46
N LEU A 256 13.22 4.52 3.84
CA LEU A 256 13.77 4.85 2.53
C LEU A 256 12.78 4.52 1.40
N GLY A 257 12.87 5.26 0.28
CA GLY A 257 12.14 4.94 -0.94
C GLY A 257 12.91 3.93 -1.81
N SER A 258 12.22 3.34 -2.79
CA SER A 258 12.74 2.26 -3.64
C SER A 258 13.92 2.61 -4.57
N LYS A 259 14.39 3.87 -4.56
CA LYS A 259 15.54 4.37 -5.31
C LYS A 259 16.68 4.86 -4.41
N ASP A 260 16.45 4.94 -3.11
CA ASP A 260 17.44 5.39 -2.14
C ASP A 260 18.44 4.28 -1.81
N GLN A 261 19.59 4.66 -1.27
CA GLN A 261 20.66 3.73 -0.88
C GLN A 261 20.83 3.74 0.64
N VAL A 262 21.03 2.56 1.23
CA VAL A 262 21.36 2.42 2.65
C VAL A 262 22.84 2.76 2.83
N LEU A 263 23.12 3.97 3.31
CA LEU A 263 24.48 4.45 3.62
C LEU A 263 25.20 3.54 4.63
#